data_AF-X0SVL7-F1
#
_entry.id   AF-X0SVL7-F1
#
_cell.length_a   1.000
_cell.length_b   1.000
_cell.length_c   1.000
_cell.angle_alpha   90.00
_cell.angle_beta   90.00
_cell.angle_gamma   90.00
#
_symmetry.space_group_name_H-M   'P 1'
#
loop_
_entity.id
_entity.type
_entity.pdbx_description
1 polymer ?
#
loop_
_entity_poly.entity_id
_entity_poly.type
_entity_poly.pdbx_seq_one_letter_code
_entity_poly.pdbx_strand_id
1 'polypeptide(L)'
;MKILDDYFKLQKQIYFYFGYVEDWAVIPIDDSREYFWWSNEAEVHFAKTEKELKDQDGEYYLNQLYYQRFLPRWTYRGKDFTMICVDTRCDGNKFLQIFDNAKERPPIMKGRENETKELPST
;
A
#
# COMPACT_ATOMS: atom_id res chain seq x y z
N MET A 1 13.42 28.11 9.51
CA MET A 1 12.21 28.33 10.34
C MET A 1 12.10 27.10 11.21
N LYS A 2 12.29 27.20 12.54
CA LYS A 2 12.62 26.01 13.36
C LYS A 2 11.69 24.81 13.11
N ILE A 3 10.38 25.03 13.05
CA ILE A 3 9.41 23.96 12.80
C ILE A 3 9.58 23.27 11.44
N LEU A 4 9.98 24.01 10.40
CA LEU A 4 10.27 23.45 9.07
C LEU A 4 11.58 22.66 9.08
N ASP A 5 12.59 23.17 9.79
CA ASP A 5 13.88 22.49 9.93
C ASP A 5 13.71 21.15 10.68
N ASP A 6 12.87 21.14 11.72
CA ASP A 6 12.49 19.95 12.47
C ASP A 6 11.67 18.96 11.61
N TYR A 7 10.72 19.46 10.80
CA TYR A 7 9.95 18.64 9.86
C TYR A 7 10.86 17.86 8.90
N PHE A 8 11.78 18.54 8.21
CA PHE A 8 12.70 17.87 7.27
C PHE A 8 13.62 16.87 7.97
N LYS A 9 14.02 17.14 9.21
CA LYS A 9 14.84 16.22 10.00
C LYS A 9 14.06 14.95 10.38
N LEU A 10 12.78 15.08 10.73
CA LEU A 10 11.92 13.94 11.06
C LEU A 10 11.57 13.12 9.81
N GLN A 11 11.24 13.78 8.70
CA GLN A 11 10.99 13.12 7.41
C GLN A 11 12.17 12.25 6.98
N LYS A 12 13.41 12.76 7.08
CA LYS A 12 14.62 11.98 6.77
C LYS A 12 14.80 10.76 7.67
N GLN A 13 14.40 10.83 8.94
CA GLN A 13 14.43 9.66 9.84
C GLN A 13 13.45 8.59 9.40
N ILE A 14 12.26 8.98 8.92
CA ILE A 14 11.27 8.05 8.35
C ILE A 14 11.88 7.39 7.10
N TYR A 15 12.45 8.17 6.18
CA TYR A 15 13.10 7.62 4.98
C TYR A 15 14.21 6.64 5.32
N PHE A 16 15.07 6.99 6.30
CA PHE A 16 16.13 6.11 6.77
C PHE A 16 15.60 4.79 7.33
N TYR A 17 14.52 4.81 8.11
CA TYR A 17 13.89 3.60 8.63
C TYR A 17 13.47 2.61 7.53
N PHE A 18 12.94 3.12 6.42
CA PHE A 18 12.51 2.30 5.27
C PHE A 18 13.61 2.00 4.27
N GLY A 19 14.78 2.64 4.38
CA GLY A 19 15.80 2.62 3.34
C GLY A 19 15.34 3.31 2.05
N TYR A 20 14.37 4.24 2.15
CA TYR A 20 13.94 5.07 1.05
C TYR A 20 14.95 6.19 0.81
N VAL A 21 15.29 6.42 -0.46
CA VAL A 21 16.17 7.51 -0.88
C VAL A 21 15.37 8.34 -1.87
N GLU A 22 15.07 9.57 -1.48
CA GLU A 22 14.39 10.54 -2.34
C GLU A 22 15.29 10.90 -3.52
N ASP A 23 14.71 10.95 -4.73
CA ASP A 23 15.36 11.42 -5.96
C ASP A 23 14.73 12.78 -6.36
N TRP A 24 14.79 13.17 -7.63
CA TRP A 24 14.29 14.45 -8.13
C TRP A 24 12.79 14.69 -7.90
N ALA A 25 11.99 13.63 -7.74
CA ALA A 25 10.56 13.72 -7.48
C ALA A 25 10.27 13.64 -5.98
N VAL A 26 9.70 14.71 -5.42
CA VAL A 26 9.24 14.75 -4.03
C VAL A 26 7.86 14.11 -3.95
N ILE A 27 7.76 12.99 -3.24
CA ILE A 27 6.50 12.26 -3.04
C ILE A 27 6.08 12.44 -1.57
N PRO A 28 4.92 13.04 -1.27
CA PRO A 28 4.48 13.26 0.10
C PRO A 28 4.20 11.94 0.83
N ILE A 29 4.43 11.94 2.14
CA ILE A 29 4.09 10.81 3.03
C ILE A 29 2.60 10.84 3.35
N ASP A 30 1.97 9.67 3.34
CA ASP A 30 0.61 9.46 3.84
C ASP A 30 0.61 8.43 4.99
N ASP A 31 -0.11 8.74 6.07
CA ASP A 31 -0.20 7.86 7.24
C ASP A 31 -1.46 6.99 7.13
N SER A 32 -1.25 5.73 6.73
CA SER A 32 -2.30 4.72 6.56
C SER A 32 -2.19 3.58 7.58
N ARG A 33 -1.50 3.81 8.71
CA ARG A 33 -1.32 2.80 9.77
C ARG A 33 -2.63 2.37 10.43
N GLU A 34 -3.69 3.15 10.26
CA GLU A 34 -5.00 2.79 10.79
C GLU A 34 -5.68 1.62 10.03
N TYR A 35 -5.35 1.44 8.75
CA TYR A 35 -6.06 0.51 7.87
C TYR A 35 -5.53 -0.94 7.93
N PHE A 36 -6.45 -1.89 7.74
CA PHE A 36 -6.11 -3.24 7.33
C PHE A 36 -5.82 -3.24 5.84
N TRP A 37 -4.82 -4.02 5.42
CA TRP A 37 -4.34 -3.91 4.05
C TRP A 37 -3.76 -5.22 3.51
N TRP A 38 -3.68 -5.30 2.19
CA TRP A 38 -2.89 -6.29 1.46
C TRP A 38 -2.45 -5.68 0.13
N SER A 39 -1.37 -6.20 -0.44
CA SER A 39 -0.88 -5.75 -1.74
C SER A 39 -0.51 -6.92 -2.64
N ASN A 40 -0.58 -6.70 -3.94
CA ASN A 40 0.02 -7.57 -4.95
C ASN A 40 1.10 -6.79 -5.74
N GLU A 41 1.55 -7.33 -6.87
CA GLU A 41 2.54 -6.68 -7.75
C GLU A 41 1.98 -5.53 -8.59
N ALA A 42 0.79 -5.02 -8.30
CA ALA A 42 0.18 -3.94 -9.08
C ALA A 42 -0.57 -2.93 -8.21
N GLU A 43 -1.19 -3.38 -7.13
CA GLU A 43 -2.15 -2.60 -6.35
C GLU A 43 -2.01 -2.88 -4.86
N VAL A 44 -2.39 -1.88 -4.06
CA VAL A 44 -2.59 -2.00 -2.61
C VAL A 44 -4.06 -1.76 -2.31
N HIS A 45 -4.62 -2.64 -1.50
CA HIS A 45 -6.01 -2.66 -1.08
C HIS A 45 -6.03 -2.43 0.41
N PHE A 46 -6.90 -1.53 0.88
CA PHE A 46 -6.95 -1.18 2.29
C PHE A 46 -8.35 -0.72 2.71
N ALA A 47 -8.69 -1.01 3.96
CA ALA A 47 -9.99 -0.65 4.54
C ALA A 47 -9.90 -0.49 6.06
N LYS A 48 -10.87 0.19 6.65
CA LYS A 48 -10.88 0.50 8.09
C LYS A 48 -11.14 -0.73 8.95
N THR A 49 -11.87 -1.71 8.43
CA THR A 49 -12.13 -2.98 9.10
C THR A 49 -11.70 -4.17 8.24
N GLU A 50 -11.38 -5.30 8.88
CA GLU A 50 -11.06 -6.55 8.16
C GLU A 50 -12.23 -7.05 7.32
N LYS A 51 -13.47 -6.78 7.77
CA LYS A 51 -14.67 -7.16 7.04
C LYS A 51 -14.76 -6.40 5.72
N GLU A 52 -14.64 -5.08 5.74
CA GLU A 52 -14.67 -4.25 4.52
C GLU A 52 -13.52 -4.59 3.56
N LEU A 53 -12.32 -4.90 4.11
CA LEU A 53 -11.19 -5.35 3.29
C LEU A 53 -11.52 -6.68 2.57
N LYS A 54 -12.21 -7.59 3.26
CA LYS A 54 -12.59 -8.91 2.76
C LYS A 54 -13.75 -8.85 1.76
N ASP A 55 -14.79 -8.11 2.10
CA ASP A 55 -16.02 -8.02 1.31
C ASP A 55 -15.83 -7.02 0.15
N GLN A 56 -14.77 -6.20 0.19
CA GLN A 56 -14.45 -5.15 -0.79
C GLN A 56 -15.59 -4.14 -0.94
N ASP A 57 -16.15 -3.72 0.19
CA ASP A 57 -17.30 -2.83 0.31
C ASP A 57 -17.07 -1.73 1.35
N GLY A 58 -17.99 -0.77 1.44
CA GLY A 58 -17.93 0.30 2.45
C GLY A 58 -16.73 1.22 2.29
N GLU A 59 -15.98 1.45 3.39
CA GLU A 59 -14.72 2.22 3.40
C GLU A 59 -13.53 1.37 2.89
N TYR A 60 -13.68 0.86 1.68
CA TYR A 60 -12.66 0.09 0.96
C TYR A 60 -12.04 0.92 -0.16
N TYR A 61 -10.71 0.94 -0.19
CA TYR A 61 -9.93 1.73 -1.13
C TYR A 61 -8.89 0.86 -1.84
N LEU A 62 -8.53 1.33 -3.04
CA LEU A 62 -7.52 0.71 -3.87
C LEU A 62 -6.65 1.79 -4.47
N ASN A 63 -5.34 1.66 -4.28
CA ASN A 63 -4.36 2.47 -4.97
C ASN A 63 -3.47 1.57 -5.84
N GLN A 64 -2.98 2.10 -6.94
CA GLN A 64 -2.03 1.38 -7.78
C GLN A 64 -0.60 1.64 -7.33
N LEU A 65 0.30 0.68 -7.51
CA LEU A 65 1.71 0.90 -7.24
C LEU A 65 2.29 1.86 -8.28
N TYR A 66 3.01 2.87 -7.80
CA TYR A 66 3.63 3.89 -8.64
C TYR A 66 5.02 3.43 -9.12
N TYR A 67 5.02 2.73 -10.25
CA TYR A 67 6.22 2.24 -10.92
C TYR A 67 6.94 3.36 -11.66
N GLN A 68 8.12 3.78 -11.17
CA GLN A 68 8.97 4.74 -11.87
C GLN A 68 10.42 4.28 -11.93
N ARG A 69 11.08 4.57 -13.05
CA ARG A 69 12.46 4.16 -13.35
C ARG A 69 13.52 4.65 -12.36
N PHE A 70 13.25 5.77 -11.69
CA PHE A 70 14.17 6.41 -10.76
C PHE A 70 14.00 5.89 -9.33
N LEU A 71 12.94 5.12 -9.05
CA LEU A 71 12.77 4.46 -7.76
C LEU A 71 13.33 3.03 -7.88
N PRO A 72 14.34 2.66 -7.06
CA PRO A 72 14.93 1.33 -7.13
C PRO A 72 13.97 0.23 -6.69
N ARG A 73 12.95 0.59 -5.90
CA ARG A 73 11.87 -0.28 -5.39
C ARG A 73 10.61 0.57 -5.21
N TRP A 74 9.47 -0.08 -5.06
CA TRP A 74 8.18 0.60 -4.86
C TRP A 74 7.50 0.20 -3.55
N THR A 75 7.99 -0.89 -2.95
CA THR A 75 7.60 -1.37 -1.63
C THR A 75 8.84 -1.47 -0.75
N TYR A 76 8.80 -0.79 0.39
CA TYR A 76 9.89 -0.70 1.34
C TYR A 76 9.42 -1.31 2.66
N ARG A 77 9.84 -2.55 2.92
CA ARG A 77 9.51 -3.30 4.13
C ARG A 77 10.44 -2.88 5.28
N GLY A 78 9.88 -2.18 6.26
CA GLY A 78 10.52 -1.98 7.56
C GLY A 78 10.18 -3.13 8.52
N LYS A 79 10.68 -3.02 9.76
CA LYS A 79 10.46 -4.04 10.80
C LYS A 79 8.98 -4.15 11.18
N ASP A 80 8.36 -3.01 11.48
CA ASP A 80 7.01 -2.92 12.04
C ASP A 80 6.04 -2.27 11.05
N PHE A 81 6.55 -1.54 10.06
CA PHE A 81 5.76 -0.82 9.08
C PHE A 81 6.22 -1.14 7.65
N THR A 82 5.34 -0.90 6.68
CA THR A 82 5.64 -0.98 5.25
C THR A 82 5.30 0.34 4.57
N MET A 83 6.21 0.89 3.79
CA MET A 83 5.97 2.06 2.94
C MET A 83 5.78 1.61 1.49
N ILE A 84 4.72 2.08 0.84
CA ILE A 84 4.39 1.74 -0.55
C ILE A 84 4.25 3.04 -1.34
N CYS A 85 4.96 3.13 -2.46
CA CYS A 85 4.80 4.20 -3.44
C CYS A 85 3.51 3.96 -4.22
N VAL A 86 2.53 4.83 -4.05
CA VAL A 86 1.19 4.64 -4.64
C VAL A 86 0.77 5.78 -5.56
N ASP A 87 -0.04 5.42 -6.55
CA ASP A 87 -0.85 6.29 -7.38
C ASP A 87 -2.33 6.07 -7.04
N THR A 88 -2.95 7.11 -6.50
CA THR A 88 -4.36 7.10 -6.13
C THR A 88 -5.29 7.14 -7.35
N ARG A 89 -4.76 7.44 -8.54
CA ARG A 89 -5.52 7.72 -9.77
C ARG A 89 -6.52 8.87 -9.62
N CYS A 90 -6.41 9.66 -8.55
CA CYS A 90 -7.26 10.80 -8.25
C CYS A 90 -6.41 12.07 -8.22
N ASP A 91 -6.76 13.03 -9.07
CA ASP A 91 -6.14 14.37 -9.13
C ASP A 91 -4.61 14.39 -9.24
N GLY A 92 -4.04 13.32 -9.82
CA GLY A 92 -2.59 13.18 -9.98
C GLY A 92 -1.84 12.83 -8.68
N ASN A 93 -2.54 12.64 -7.55
CA ASN A 93 -1.90 12.42 -6.26
C ASN A 93 -1.10 11.11 -6.19
N LYS A 94 0.13 11.25 -5.70
CA LYS A 94 1.08 10.16 -5.42
C LYS A 94 1.53 10.25 -3.98
N PHE A 95 1.66 9.13 -3.30
CA PHE A 95 2.07 9.10 -1.90
C PHE A 95 3.09 8.01 -1.61
N LEU A 96 3.90 8.26 -0.58
CA LEU A 96 4.60 7.25 0.19
C LEU A 96 3.68 6.83 1.32
N GLN A 97 2.79 5.88 1.02
CA GLN A 97 1.73 5.46 1.92
C GLN A 97 2.27 4.43 2.91
N ILE A 98 2.14 4.70 4.22
CA ILE A 98 2.73 3.86 5.28
C ILE A 98 1.65 3.05 5.98
N PHE A 99 1.85 1.74 6.04
CA PHE A 99 0.96 0.78 6.68
C PHE A 99 1.63 0.07 7.87
N ASP A 100 0.81 -0.40 8.80
CA ASP A 100 1.23 -1.24 9.92
C ASP A 100 1.27 -2.72 9.50
N ASN A 101 2.41 -3.38 9.71
CA ASN A 101 2.59 -4.78 9.33
C ASN A 101 1.66 -5.72 10.14
N ALA A 102 1.26 -5.34 11.36
CA ALA A 102 0.32 -6.12 12.17
C ALA A 102 -1.10 -6.17 11.55
N LYS A 103 -1.41 -5.22 10.66
CA LYS A 103 -2.69 -5.12 9.95
C LYS A 103 -2.65 -5.64 8.52
N GLU A 104 -1.52 -6.21 8.10
CA GLU A 104 -1.44 -6.90 6.82
C GLU A 104 -2.28 -8.18 6.84
N ARG A 105 -3.01 -8.44 5.76
CA ARG A 105 -3.84 -9.63 5.56
C ARG A 105 -3.41 -10.36 4.27
N PRO A 106 -3.65 -11.67 4.16
CA PRO A 106 -3.38 -12.37 2.92
C PRO A 106 -4.28 -11.82 1.79
N PRO A 107 -3.77 -11.74 0.54
CA PRO A 107 -4.60 -11.36 -0.60
C PRO A 107 -5.81 -12.27 -0.74
N ILE A 108 -6.94 -11.69 -1.15
CA ILE A 108 -8.16 -12.46 -1.39
C ILE A 108 -8.01 -13.14 -2.74
N MET A 109 -7.60 -14.41 -2.72
CA MET A 109 -7.76 -15.27 -3.89
C MET A 109 -9.25 -15.55 -4.04
N LYS A 110 -9.95 -14.83 -4.92
CA LYS A 110 -11.26 -15.30 -5.38
C LYS A 110 -11.04 -16.69 -5.99
N GLY A 111 -11.48 -17.71 -5.27
CA GLY A 111 -11.41 -19.08 -5.74
C GLY A 111 -12.00 -19.15 -7.13
N ARG A 112 -11.29 -19.82 -8.05
CA ARG A 112 -11.97 -20.53 -9.14
C ARG A 112 -13.00 -21.40 -8.44
N GLU A 113 -14.27 -21.07 -8.57
CA GLU A 113 -15.32 -21.98 -8.18
C GLU A 113 -15.03 -23.30 -8.88
N ASN A 114 -15.07 -24.39 -8.11
CA ASN A 114 -14.93 -25.73 -8.63
C ASN A 114 -16.01 -25.93 -9.71
N GLU A 115 -15.64 -25.77 -10.98
CA GLU A 115 -16.31 -26.46 -12.08
C GLU A 115 -16.03 -27.97 -11.91
N THR A 116 -16.64 -28.59 -10.91
CA THR A 116 -17.00 -30.00 -11.01
C THR A 116 -18.07 -30.04 -12.11
N LYS A 117 -17.59 -30.13 -13.36
CA LYS A 117 -18.41 -30.64 -14.45
C LYS A 117 -18.85 -32.04 -14.03
N GLU A 118 -20.10 -32.15 -13.59
CA GLU A 118 -20.79 -33.43 -13.64
C GLU A 118 -20.74 -33.87 -15.11
N LEU A 119 -19.89 -34.86 -15.39
CA LEU A 119 -19.95 -35.59 -16.64
C LEU A 119 -21.33 -36.24 -16.68
N PRO A 120 -22.18 -35.94 -17.69
CA PRO A 120 -23.44 -36.65 -17.82
C PRO A 120 -23.11 -38.12 -18.05
N SER A 121 -23.56 -38.96 -17.13
CA SER A 121 -23.52 -40.41 -17.28
C SER A 121 -24.58 -40.82 -18.29
N THR A 122 -24.20 -40.96 -19.57
CA THR A 122 -24.66 -42.03 -20.47
C THR A 122 -23.85 -42.05 -21.77
#